data_AF-A0A9E5M538-F1
#
_entry.id   AF-A0A9E5M538-F1
#
_cell.length_a   1.000
_cell.length_b   1.000
_cell.length_c   1.000
_cell.angle_alpha   90.00
_cell.angle_beta   90.00
_cell.angle_gamma   90.00
#
_symmetry.space_group_name_H-M   'P 1'
#
loop_
_entity.id
_entity.type
_entity.pdbx_description
1 polymer ?
#
loop_
_entity_poly.entity_id
_entity_poly.type
_entity_poly.pdbx_seq_one_letter_code
_entity_poly.pdbx_strand_id
1 'polypeptide(L)' 'MFRWLSLVILGLLLNGIGLSLLAWAAHQKFSAGGEWFWSGTLALVLCNAGICCVVGAKKPESRS' A
#
# COMPACT_ATOMS: atom_id res chain seq x y z
N MET A 1 20.20 -10.89 0.43
CA MET A 1 19.37 -10.68 1.63
C MET A 1 18.72 -9.29 1.64
N PHE A 2 19.49 -8.20 1.62
CA PHE A 2 19.00 -6.82 1.73
C PHE A 2 17.94 -6.41 0.70
N ARG A 3 18.11 -6.81 -0.57
CA ARG A 3 17.17 -6.46 -1.65
C ARG A 3 15.73 -6.90 -1.35
N TRP A 4 15.57 -8.09 -0.76
CA TRP A 4 14.27 -8.65 -0.41
C TRP A 4 13.64 -7.94 0.79
N LEU A 5 14.44 -7.72 1.84
CA LEU A 5 14.01 -6.98 3.02
C LEU A 5 13.54 -5.57 2.66
N SER A 6 14.29 -4.84 1.83
CA SER A 6 13.89 -3.49 1.38
C SER A 6 12.58 -3.50 0.58
N LEU A 7 12.36 -4.50 -0.29
CA LEU A 7 11.11 -4.65 -1.05
C LEU A 7 9.90 -4.92 -0.14
N VAL A 8 10.06 -5.77 0.86
CA VAL A 8 9.00 -6.07 1.85
C VAL A 8 8.73 -4.86 2.74
N ILE A 9 9.77 -4.20 3.25
CA ILE A 9 9.61 -2.98 4.07
C ILE A 9 8.90 -1.89 3.27
N LEU A 10 9.30 -1.67 2.01
CA LEU A 10 8.68 -0.69 1.14
C LEU A 10 7.21 -1.05 0.86
N GLY A 11 6.92 -2.30 0.52
CA GLY A 11 5.55 -2.77 0.28
C GLY A 11 4.65 -2.66 1.52
N LEU A 12 5.20 -2.88 2.72
CA LEU A 12 4.51 -2.70 3.99
C LEU A 12 4.24 -1.21 4.27
N LEU A 13 5.21 -0.34 3.99
CA LEU A 13 5.05 1.12 4.13
C LEU A 13 3.97 1.66 3.20
N LEU A 14 3.98 1.25 1.93
CA LEU A 14 2.96 1.63 0.95
C LEU A 14 1.56 1.18 1.38
N ASN A 15 1.43 -0.03 1.91
CA ASN A 15 0.16 -0.50 2.46
C ASN A 15 -0.29 0.30 3.69
N GLY A 16 0.63 0.62 4.60
CA GLY A 16 0.34 1.46 5.76
C GLY A 16 -0.18 2.84 5.36
N ILE A 17 0.50 3.50 4.42
CA ILE A 17 0.07 4.81 3.88
C ILE A 17 -1.29 4.68 3.17
N GLY A 18 -1.48 3.64 2.35
CA GLY A 18 -2.75 3.35 1.68
C GLY A 18 -3.91 3.18 2.67
N LEU A 19 -3.73 2.40 3.73
CA LEU A 19 -4.73 2.19 4.78
C LEU A 19 -5.03 3.46 5.58
N SER A 20 -4.01 4.28 5.89
CA SER A 20 -4.22 5.56 6.57
C SER A 20 -5.01 6.55 5.71
N LEU A 21 -4.69 6.65 4.41
CA LEU A 21 -5.46 7.46 3.47
C LEU A 21 -6.87 6.92 3.29
N LEU A 22 -7.04 5.60 3.24
CA LEU A 22 -8.35 4.97 3.16
C LEU A 22 -9.22 5.35 4.37
N ALA A 23 -8.65 5.31 5.57
CA ALA A 23 -9.33 5.69 6.80
C ALA A 23 -9.69 7.18 6.84
N TRP A 24 -8.75 8.05 6.46
CA TRP A 24 -8.96 9.50 6.38
C TRP A 24 -10.06 9.84 5.37
N ALA A 25 -10.02 9.17 4.23
CA ALA A 25 -11.03 9.27 3.22
C ALA A 25 -12.38 8.78 3.80
N ALA A 26 -12.45 7.57 4.37
CA ALA A 26 -13.69 7.02 4.92
C ALA A 26 -14.32 7.97 5.94
N HIS A 27 -13.50 8.60 6.80
CA HIS A 27 -13.96 9.63 7.72
C HIS A 27 -14.61 10.83 7.00
N GLN A 28 -14.01 11.35 5.93
CA GLN A 28 -14.64 12.41 5.12
C GLN A 28 -15.96 11.98 4.47
N LYS A 29 -16.04 10.73 4.00
CA LYS A 29 -17.28 10.19 3.43
C LYS A 29 -18.42 10.22 4.44
N PHE A 30 -18.16 9.75 5.66
CA PHE A 30 -19.19 9.64 6.69
C PHE A 30 -19.46 10.96 7.43
N SER A 31 -18.45 11.83 7.57
CA SER A 31 -18.55 13.01 8.44
C SER A 31 -18.78 14.32 7.69
N ALA A 32 -18.32 14.46 6.44
CA ALA A 32 -18.29 15.76 5.76
C ALA A 32 -18.96 15.76 4.38
N GLY A 33 -19.28 14.59 3.80
CA GLY A 33 -19.88 14.50 2.46
C GLY A 33 -19.00 15.08 1.34
N GLY A 34 -17.72 15.35 1.61
CA GLY A 34 -16.77 15.94 0.66
C GLY A 34 -16.27 14.94 -0.39
N GLU A 35 -15.30 15.39 -1.21
CA GLU A 35 -14.72 14.63 -2.33
C GLU A 35 -13.84 13.45 -1.88
N TRP A 36 -14.48 12.46 -1.25
CA TRP A 36 -13.88 11.22 -0.79
C TRP A 36 -13.33 10.35 -1.92
N PHE A 37 -13.95 10.45 -3.08
CA PHE A 37 -13.74 9.52 -4.19
C PHE A 37 -12.28 9.52 -4.67
N TRP A 38 -11.67 10.71 -4.78
CA TRP A 38 -10.27 10.84 -5.19
C TRP A 38 -9.30 10.31 -4.13
N SER A 39 -9.48 10.69 -2.87
CA SER A 39 -8.65 10.23 -1.75
C SER A 39 -8.76 8.71 -1.54
N GLY A 40 -9.96 8.15 -1.68
CA GLY A 40 -10.20 6.71 -1.62
C GLY A 40 -9.60 5.96 -2.81
N THR A 41 -9.69 6.52 -4.02
CA THR A 41 -9.05 5.93 -5.22
C THR A 41 -7.53 5.91 -5.07
N LEU A 42 -6.93 7.00 -4.59
CA LEU A 42 -5.49 7.07 -4.33
C LEU A 42 -5.06 6.04 -3.27
N ALA A 43 -5.87 5.85 -2.22
CA ALA A 43 -5.62 4.83 -1.20
C ALA A 43 -5.60 3.41 -1.78
N LEU A 44 -6.55 3.08 -2.67
CA LEU A 44 -6.59 1.78 -3.34
C LEU A 44 -5.38 1.55 -4.26
N VAL A 45 -4.96 2.58 -5.01
CA VAL A 45 -3.76 2.51 -5.86
C VAL A 45 -2.51 2.23 -5.01
N LEU A 46 -2.35 2.90 -3.87
CA LEU A 46 -1.23 2.69 -2.96
C LEU A 46 -1.23 1.30 -2.33
N CYS A 47 -2.39 0.80 -1.89
CA CYS A 47 -2.50 -0.58 -1.39
C CYS A 47 -2.13 -1.60 -2.47
N ASN A 48 -2.62 -1.43 -3.70
CA ASN A 48 -2.35 -2.35 -4.80
C ASN A 48 -0.86 -2.34 -5.19
N ALA A 49 -0.26 -1.15 -5.27
CA ALA A 49 1.18 -1.01 -5.47
C ALA A 49 2.00 -1.65 -4.35
N GLY A 50 1.59 -1.48 -3.08
CA GLY A 50 2.22 -2.12 -1.93
C GLY A 50 2.16 -3.65 -2.00
N ILE A 51 1.00 -4.23 -2.36
CA ILE A 51 0.85 -5.68 -2.56
C ILE A 51 1.76 -6.18 -3.68
N CYS A 52 1.85 -5.46 -4.80
CA CYS A 52 2.75 -5.80 -5.90
C CYS A 52 4.23 -5.82 -5.46
N CYS A 53 4.67 -4.84 -4.66
CA CYS A 53 6.03 -4.82 -4.10
C CYS A 53 6.30 -6.02 -3.18
N VAL A 54 5.34 -6.41 -2.33
CA VAL A 54 5.49 -7.58 -1.45
C VAL A 54 5.51 -8.89 -2.25
N VAL A 55 4.65 -9.03 -3.26
CA VAL A 55 4.58 -10.24 -4.11
C VAL A 55 5.83 -10.37 -5.00
N GLY A 56 6.33 -9.24 -5.51
CA GLY A 56 7.57 -9.16 -6.29
C GLY A 56 8.83 -9.40 -5.45
N ALA A 57 8.72 -9.31 -4.11
CA ALA A 57 9.73 -9.82 -3.21
C ALA A 57 9.73 -11.36 -3.27
N LYS A 58 10.40 -11.93 -4.28
CA LYS A 58 10.77 -13.35 -4.31
C LYS A 58 12.14 -13.55 -3.69
N LYS A 59 12.24 -14.47 -2.73
CA LYS A 59 13.51 -14.82 -2.07
C LYS A 59 14.49 -15.28 -3.16
N PRO A 60 15.77 -14.89 -3.15
CA PRO A 60 16.73 -15.42 -4.11
C PRO A 60 16.75 -16.94 -3.95
N GLU A 61 16.23 -17.63 -4.96
CA GLU A 61 16.35 -19.07 -5.07
C GLU A 61 17.83 -19.39 -5.22
N SER A 62 18.35 -20.15 -4.27
CA SER A 62 19.69 -20.73 -4.35
C SER A 62 19.70 -21.62 -5.58
N ARG A 63 20.19 -21.09 -6.70
CA ARG A 63 20.65 -21.92 -7.83
C ARG A 63 21.76 -22.80 -7.26
N SER A 64 21.39 -24.07 -7.03
CA SER A 64 22.28 -25.18 -6.72
C SER A 64 23.41 -25.30 -7.72
#